data_AF-A0A8J7GA48-F1
#
_entry.id   AF-A0A8J7GA48-F1
#
_cell.length_a   1.000
_cell.length_b   1.000
_cell.length_c   1.000
_cell.angle_alpha   90.00
_cell.angle_beta   90.00
_cell.angle_gamma   90.00
#
_symmetry.space_group_name_H-M   'P 1'
#
loop_
_entity.id
_entity.type
_entity.pdbx_description
1 polymer ?
#
loop_
_entity_poly.entity_id
_entity_poly.type
_entity_poly.pdbx_seq_one_letter_code
_entity_poly.pdbx_strand_id
1 'polypeptide(L)'
;MNQYDLKDLANELNISERTARRYIDELINETQSIKANKYKFSSIIFNSIVKSRQINDTDLTENDNIITEYFTEDEYIEFQKRLTEYPLIKEQLEYVKELMEKNRQDYQTQLSLMKTIINSIEQRNFIEAKEKGLDQ
;
A
#
# COMPACT_ATOMS: atom_id res chain seq x y z
N MET A 1 8.22 -23.61 -28.52
CA MET A 1 7.02 -23.65 -27.66
C MET A 1 5.93 -24.26 -28.52
N ASN A 2 5.48 -25.48 -28.21
CA ASN A 2 4.48 -26.15 -29.04
C ASN A 2 3.16 -25.38 -28.89
N GLN A 3 2.65 -24.85 -29.98
CA GLN A 3 1.33 -24.22 -30.02
C GLN A 3 0.33 -25.32 -30.34
N TYR A 4 -0.65 -25.49 -29.46
CA TYR A 4 -1.76 -26.42 -29.65
C TYR A 4 -3.02 -25.62 -29.91
N ASP A 5 -3.78 -26.04 -30.91
CA ASP A 5 -5.06 -25.43 -31.25
C ASP A 5 -6.22 -26.13 -30.53
N LEU A 6 -7.40 -25.53 -30.56
CA LEU A 6 -8.63 -26.10 -29.98
C LEU A 6 -8.93 -27.49 -30.52
N LYS A 7 -8.55 -27.75 -31.77
CA LYS A 7 -8.70 -29.04 -32.44
C LYS A 7 -7.85 -30.12 -31.81
N ASP A 8 -6.62 -29.77 -31.44
CA ASP A 8 -5.69 -30.71 -30.81
C ASP A 8 -6.22 -31.11 -29.43
N LEU A 9 -6.73 -30.14 -28.67
CA LEU A 9 -7.37 -30.40 -27.37
C LEU A 9 -8.64 -31.26 -27.51
N ALA A 10 -9.47 -30.97 -28.51
CA ALA A 10 -10.69 -31.71 -28.79
C ALA A 10 -10.39 -33.16 -29.18
N ASN A 11 -9.38 -33.38 -30.02
CA ASN A 11 -8.94 -34.69 -30.46
C ASN A 11 -8.32 -35.50 -29.32
N GLU A 12 -7.46 -34.88 -28.50
CA GLU A 12 -6.80 -35.53 -27.36
C GLU A 12 -7.80 -36.02 -26.30
N LEU A 13 -8.85 -35.22 -26.06
CA LEU A 13 -9.91 -35.55 -25.10
C LEU A 13 -11.06 -36.33 -25.74
N ASN A 14 -11.02 -36.58 -27.05
CA ASN A 14 -12.09 -37.20 -27.84
C ASN A 14 -13.47 -36.55 -27.62
N ILE A 15 -13.49 -35.21 -27.61
CA ILE A 15 -14.69 -34.38 -27.41
C ILE A 15 -14.90 -33.44 -28.60
N SER A 16 -16.10 -32.88 -28.74
CA SER A 16 -16.34 -31.86 -29.77
C SER A 16 -15.55 -30.57 -29.46
N GLU A 17 -15.09 -29.87 -30.49
CA GLU A 17 -14.45 -28.55 -30.37
C GLU A 17 -15.31 -27.56 -29.56
N ARG A 18 -16.64 -27.65 -29.69
CA ARG A 18 -17.60 -26.86 -28.91
C ARG A 18 -17.52 -27.16 -27.41
N THR A 19 -17.37 -28.42 -27.04
CA THR A 19 -17.22 -28.84 -25.64
C THR A 19 -15.87 -28.41 -25.09
N ALA A 20 -14.80 -28.59 -25.88
CA ALA A 20 -13.46 -28.14 -25.52
C ALA A 20 -13.43 -26.62 -25.27
N ARG A 21 -14.08 -25.84 -26.14
CA ARG A 21 -14.21 -24.38 -25.97
C ARG A 21 -14.96 -24.02 -24.69
N ARG A 22 -16.04 -24.74 -24.38
CA ARG A 22 -16.82 -24.50 -23.15
C ARG A 22 -15.98 -24.73 -21.90
N TYR A 23 -15.13 -25.75 -21.88
CA TYR A 23 -14.23 -26.00 -20.76
C TYR A 23 -13.15 -24.92 -20.61
N ILE A 24 -12.62 -24.41 -21.72
CA ILE A 24 -11.70 -23.27 -21.69
C ILE A 24 -12.41 -22.03 -21.14
N ASP A 25 -13.62 -21.73 -21.61
CA ASP A 25 -14.40 -20.58 -21.15
C ASP A 25 -14.76 -20.70 -19.65
N GLU A 26 -15.07 -21.91 -19.16
CA GLU A 26 -15.32 -22.20 -17.75
C GLU A 26 -14.07 -21.93 -16.89
N LEU A 27 -12.90 -22.43 -17.31
CA LEU A 27 -11.63 -22.17 -16.63
C LEU A 27 -11.27 -20.68 -16.61
N ILE A 28 -11.50 -19.96 -17.72
CA ILE A 28 -11.23 -18.51 -17.80
C ILE A 28 -12.15 -17.74 -16.86
N ASN A 29 -13.45 -18.05 -16.85
CA ASN A 29 -14.43 -17.39 -15.99
C ASN A 29 -14.16 -17.67 -14.50
N GLU A 30 -13.78 -18.89 -14.14
CA GLU A 30 -13.35 -19.23 -12.78
C GLU A 30 -12.09 -18.44 -12.37
N THR A 31 -11.12 -18.32 -13.27
CA THR A 31 -9.88 -17.54 -13.07
C THR A 31 -10.17 -16.05 -12.90
N GLN A 32 -11.19 -15.51 -13.56
CA GLN A 32 -11.62 -14.11 -13.38
C GLN A 32 -12.32 -13.89 -12.03
N SER A 33 -13.14 -14.84 -11.56
CA SER A 33 -13.74 -14.79 -10.20
C SER A 33 -12.69 -14.82 -9.08
N ILE A 34 -11.56 -15.49 -9.28
CA ILE A 34 -10.43 -15.53 -8.35
C ILE A 34 -9.79 -14.14 -8.13
N LYS A 35 -9.73 -13.29 -9.16
CA LYS A 35 -9.15 -11.93 -9.03
C LYS A 35 -9.99 -10.99 -8.16
N ALA A 36 -11.30 -11.24 -8.04
CA ALA A 36 -12.20 -10.44 -7.21
C ALA A 36 -12.24 -10.94 -5.75
N ASN A 37 -11.96 -12.22 -5.50
CA ASN A 37 -12.03 -12.84 -4.18
C ASN A 37 -10.68 -13.47 -3.81
N LYS A 38 -9.86 -12.69 -3.07
CA LYS A 38 -8.57 -13.05 -2.45
C LYS A 38 -8.34 -14.57 -2.31
N TYR A 39 -7.84 -15.20 -3.37
CA TYR A 39 -7.25 -16.55 -3.40
C TYR A 39 -8.18 -17.75 -3.15
N LYS A 40 -9.41 -17.78 -3.70
CA LYS A 40 -10.24 -19.01 -3.70
C LYS A 40 -10.25 -19.68 -5.07
N PHE A 41 -9.59 -20.84 -5.20
CA PHE A 41 -9.48 -21.60 -6.45
C PHE A 41 -10.44 -22.80 -6.48
N SER A 42 -10.86 -23.23 -7.68
CA SER A 42 -11.58 -24.49 -7.85
C SER A 42 -10.66 -25.69 -7.56
N SER A 43 -11.23 -26.82 -7.16
CA SER A 43 -10.49 -28.04 -6.83
C SER A 43 -9.64 -28.55 -8.00
N ILE A 44 -10.09 -28.28 -9.22
CA ILE A 44 -9.39 -28.65 -10.46
C ILE A 44 -8.08 -27.87 -10.58
N ILE A 45 -8.13 -26.55 -10.40
CA ILE A 45 -6.95 -25.67 -10.45
C ILE A 45 -6.00 -25.96 -9.28
N PHE A 46 -6.55 -26.20 -8.09
CA PHE A 46 -5.73 -26.59 -6.94
C PHE A 46 -4.97 -27.90 -7.20
N ASN A 47 -5.67 -28.93 -7.67
CA ASN A 47 -5.07 -30.24 -7.93
C ASN A 47 -4.06 -30.21 -9.08
N SER A 48 -4.25 -29.37 -10.10
CA SER A 48 -3.28 -29.22 -11.19
C SER A 48 -1.98 -28.57 -10.70
N ILE A 49 -2.08 -27.52 -9.87
CA ILE A 49 -0.91 -26.86 -9.26
C ILE A 49 -0.15 -27.82 -8.34
N VAL A 50 -0.87 -28.52 -7.45
CA VAL A 50 -0.26 -29.49 -6.53
C VAL A 50 0.47 -30.59 -7.31
N LYS A 51 -0.17 -31.18 -8.33
CA LYS A 51 0.47 -32.20 -9.17
C LYS A 51 1.69 -31.66 -9.92
N SER A 52 1.60 -30.45 -10.49
CA SER A 52 2.73 -29.86 -11.21
C SER A 52 3.95 -29.57 -10.33
N ARG A 53 3.73 -29.28 -9.04
CA ARG A 53 4.82 -29.01 -8.09
C ARG A 53 5.35 -30.31 -7.48
N GLN A 54 4.48 -31.27 -7.16
CA GLN A 54 4.89 -32.57 -6.62
C GLN A 54 5.69 -33.43 -7.60
N ILE A 55 5.42 -33.35 -8.92
CA ILE A 55 6.20 -34.10 -9.93
C ILE A 55 7.67 -33.64 -9.97
N ASN A 56 7.95 -32.38 -9.61
CA ASN A 56 9.30 -31.84 -9.58
C ASN A 56 10.04 -32.08 -8.25
N ASP A 57 9.34 -32.56 -7.21
CA ASP A 57 9.88 -32.74 -5.84
C ASP A 57 10.08 -34.21 -5.44
N THR A 58 10.15 -35.13 -6.42
CA THR A 58 10.28 -36.57 -6.11
C THR A 58 11.69 -37.02 -5.67
N ASP A 59 12.64 -36.10 -5.49
CA ASP A 59 14.00 -36.38 -5.01
C ASP A 59 14.36 -35.57 -3.74
N LEU A 60 13.47 -35.50 -2.74
CA LEU A 60 13.79 -34.90 -1.44
C LEU A 60 13.92 -35.98 -0.37
N THR A 61 15.15 -36.25 0.05
CA THR A 61 15.48 -37.07 1.23
C THR A 61 14.99 -36.41 2.52
N GLU A 62 14.61 -37.21 3.52
CA GLU A 62 13.91 -36.83 4.77
C GLU A 62 14.54 -35.74 5.67
N ASN A 63 15.64 -35.08 5.26
CA ASN A 63 16.29 -33.99 6.01
C ASN A 63 15.96 -32.56 5.53
N ASP A 64 15.18 -32.38 4.46
CA ASP A 64 14.96 -31.05 3.83
C ASP A 64 13.67 -30.33 4.28
N ASN A 65 13.05 -30.74 5.39
CA ASN A 65 11.78 -30.15 5.87
C ASN A 65 11.90 -28.76 6.54
N ILE A 66 12.96 -28.01 6.25
CA ILE A 66 13.00 -26.56 6.51
C ILE A 66 13.12 -25.88 5.15
N ILE A 67 11.97 -25.65 4.51
CA ILE A 67 11.87 -24.76 3.35
C ILE A 67 12.33 -23.37 3.83
N THR A 68 13.61 -23.09 3.63
CA THR A 68 14.19 -21.79 3.94
C THR A 68 13.88 -20.89 2.76
N GLU A 69 12.81 -20.09 2.87
CA GLU A 69 12.52 -19.04 1.90
C GLU A 69 13.57 -17.94 2.04
N TYR A 70 14.47 -17.85 1.07
CA TYR A 70 15.37 -16.72 0.92
C TYR A 70 14.61 -15.51 0.39
N PHE A 71 15.03 -14.31 0.79
CA PHE A 71 14.56 -13.10 0.13
C PHE A 71 14.86 -13.16 -1.36
N THR A 72 13.92 -12.72 -2.17
CA THR A 72 14.22 -12.29 -3.53
C THR A 72 15.17 -11.08 -3.50
N GLU A 73 15.89 -10.83 -4.59
CA GLU A 73 16.83 -9.70 -4.67
C GLU A 73 16.14 -8.36 -4.36
N ASP A 74 14.93 -8.16 -4.88
CA ASP A 74 14.12 -6.97 -4.62
C ASP A 74 13.72 -6.83 -3.13
N GLU A 75 13.33 -7.93 -2.50
CA GLU A 75 12.97 -7.94 -1.08
C GLU A 75 14.17 -7.67 -0.18
N TYR A 76 15.34 -8.18 -0.56
CA TYR A 76 16.58 -7.94 0.18
C TYR A 76 16.99 -6.46 0.11
N ILE A 77 16.88 -5.84 -1.07
CA ILE A 77 17.14 -4.41 -1.26
C ILE A 77 16.16 -3.57 -0.44
N GLU A 78 14.86 -3.90 -0.48
CA GLU A 78 13.83 -3.25 0.33
C GLU A 78 14.11 -3.39 1.83
N PHE A 79 14.51 -4.58 2.27
CA PHE A 79 14.89 -4.83 3.66
C PHE A 79 16.07 -3.96 4.10
N GLN A 80 17.12 -3.86 3.26
CA GLN A 80 18.25 -2.99 3.53
C GLN A 80 17.85 -1.51 3.62
N LYS A 81 17.01 -1.03 2.70
CA LYS A 81 16.46 0.34 2.75
C LYS A 81 15.67 0.58 4.03
N ARG A 82 14.85 -0.37 4.47
CA ARG A 82 14.08 -0.26 5.72
C ARG A 82 14.96 -0.20 6.97
N LEU A 83 16.12 -0.86 6.97
CA LEU A 83 17.03 -0.79 8.11
C LEU A 83 17.65 0.59 8.29
N THR A 84 17.88 1.33 7.21
CA THR A 84 18.64 2.59 7.24
C THR A 84 17.77 3.83 7.00
N GLU A 85 16.93 3.81 5.96
CA GLU A 85 16.17 4.97 5.52
C GLU A 85 14.93 5.21 6.40
N TYR A 86 14.23 4.15 6.80
CA TYR A 86 12.98 4.31 7.56
C TYR A 86 13.17 4.95 8.93
N PRO A 87 14.18 4.58 9.75
CA PRO A 87 14.46 5.27 11.01
C PRO A 87 14.75 6.76 10.80
N LEU A 88 15.57 7.09 9.81
CA LEU A 88 15.91 8.47 9.48
C LEU A 88 14.67 9.28 9.06
N ILE A 89 13.83 8.72 8.17
CA ILE A 89 12.59 9.35 7.73
C ILE A 89 11.64 9.55 8.91
N LYS A 90 11.55 8.57 9.82
CA LYS A 90 10.72 8.65 11.02
C LYS A 90 11.17 9.79 11.94
N GLU A 91 12.48 9.92 12.18
CA GLU A 91 13.04 11.01 12.99
C GLU A 91 12.77 12.37 12.34
N GLN A 92 12.94 12.49 11.01
CA GLN A 92 12.64 13.71 10.27
C GLN A 92 11.16 14.09 10.36
N LEU A 93 10.25 13.12 10.27
CA LEU A 93 8.81 13.36 10.40
C LEU A 93 8.43 13.86 11.79
N GLU A 94 9.00 13.28 12.85
CA GLU A 94 8.73 13.75 14.21
C GLU A 94 9.29 15.16 14.42
N TYR A 95 10.50 15.44 13.94
CA TYR A 95 11.10 16.77 13.99
C TYR A 95 10.23 17.84 13.28
N VAL A 96 9.77 17.55 12.07
CA VAL A 96 8.91 18.46 11.29
C VAL A 96 7.58 18.69 12.01
N LYS A 97 7.02 17.67 12.63
CA LYS A 97 5.78 17.76 13.42
C LYS A 97 5.95 18.64 14.67
N GLU A 98 7.05 18.48 15.40
CA GLU A 98 7.39 19.35 16.53
C GLU A 98 7.59 20.81 16.08
N LEU A 99 8.26 21.03 14.95
CA LEU A 99 8.47 22.36 14.40
C LEU A 99 7.14 23.03 14.01
N MET A 100 6.22 22.28 13.39
CA MET A 100 4.89 22.77 13.05
C MET A 100 4.09 23.16 14.29
N GLU A 101 4.12 22.33 15.33
CA GLU A 101 3.40 22.61 16.58
C GLU A 101 3.97 23.85 17.29
N LYS A 102 5.31 23.98 17.33
CA LYS A 102 5.96 25.18 17.85
C LYS A 102 5.56 26.42 17.06
N ASN A 103 5.60 26.37 15.72
CA ASN A 103 5.21 27.49 14.86
C ASN A 103 3.75 27.90 15.11
N ARG A 104 2.85 26.92 15.27
CA ARG A 104 1.45 27.15 15.63
C ARG A 104 1.34 27.90 16.97
N GLN A 105 2.11 27.49 17.98
CA GLN A 105 2.12 28.15 19.30
C GLN A 105 2.69 29.58 19.24
N ASP A 106 3.78 29.77 18.51
CA ASP A 106 4.40 31.08 18.29
C ASP A 106 3.43 32.05 17.60
N TYR A 107 2.71 31.56 16.57
CA TYR A 107 1.69 32.34 15.87
C TYR A 107 0.53 32.75 16.79
N GLN A 108 0.03 31.83 17.62
CA GLN A 108 -1.03 32.14 18.59
C GLN A 108 -0.56 33.18 19.63
N THR A 109 0.69 33.06 20.09
CA THR A 109 1.30 34.01 21.01
C THR A 109 1.42 35.39 20.36
N GLN A 110 1.89 35.46 19.11
CA GLN A 110 1.99 36.69 18.34
C GLN A 110 0.63 37.36 18.14
N LEU A 111 -0.42 36.59 17.83
CA LEU A 111 -1.79 37.11 17.72
C LEU A 111 -2.29 37.71 19.04
N SER A 112 -2.02 37.04 20.17
CA SER A 112 -2.39 37.53 21.50
C SER A 112 -1.67 38.85 21.84
N LEU A 113 -0.37 38.92 21.56
CA LEU A 113 0.43 40.13 21.76
C LEU A 113 -0.09 41.27 20.87
N MET A 114 -0.38 41.00 19.60
CA MET A 114 -0.89 42.02 18.68
C MET A 114 -2.23 42.58 19.14
N LYS A 115 -3.15 41.74 19.61
CA LYS A 115 -4.42 42.18 20.22
C LYS A 115 -4.18 43.07 21.44
N THR A 116 -3.23 42.68 22.30
CA THR A 116 -2.88 43.46 23.50
C THR A 116 -2.32 44.83 23.13
N ILE A 117 -1.46 44.89 22.13
CA ILE A 117 -0.88 46.15 21.62
C ILE A 117 -1.98 47.05 21.04
N ILE A 118 -2.86 46.50 20.20
CA ILE A 118 -3.98 47.26 19.61
C ILE A 118 -4.85 47.85 20.72
N ASN A 119 -5.27 47.05 21.70
CA ASN A 119 -6.07 47.52 22.82
C ASN A 119 -5.37 48.65 23.60
N SER A 120 -4.05 48.54 23.82
CA SER A 120 -3.25 49.57 24.48
C SER A 120 -3.19 50.87 23.67
N ILE A 121 -3.05 50.78 22.35
CA ILE A 121 -3.08 51.95 21.45
C ILE A 121 -4.46 52.59 21.45
N GLU A 122 -5.53 51.81 21.36
CA GLU A 122 -6.91 52.31 21.42
C GLU A 122 -7.20 53.03 22.74
N GLN A 123 -6.77 52.45 23.87
CA GLN A 123 -6.89 53.09 25.19
C GLN A 123 -6.10 54.41 25.26
N ARG A 124 -4.87 54.43 24.76
CA ARG A 124 -4.06 55.66 24.69
C ARG A 124 -4.72 56.72 23.83
N ASN A 125 -5.19 56.34 22.64
CA ASN A 125 -5.89 57.26 21.72
C ASN A 125 -7.16 57.82 22.36
N PHE A 126 -7.91 57.01 23.11
CA PHE A 126 -9.10 57.46 23.83
C PHE A 126 -8.76 58.46 24.93
N ILE A 127 -7.70 58.21 25.71
CA ILE A 127 -7.23 59.13 26.74
C ILE A 127 -6.77 60.44 26.09
N GLU A 128 -5.97 60.37 25.03
CA GLU A 128 -5.44 61.54 24.32
C GLU A 128 -6.55 62.38 23.68
N ALA A 129 -7.57 61.74 23.08
CA ALA A 129 -8.73 62.45 22.53
C ALA A 129 -9.50 63.21 23.61
N LYS A 130 -9.69 62.60 24.79
CA LYS A 130 -10.32 63.25 25.95
C LYS A 130 -9.50 64.42 26.49
N GLU A 131 -8.19 64.26 26.62
CA GLU A 131 -7.30 65.32 27.10
C GLU A 131 -7.28 66.54 26.15
N LYS A 132 -7.42 66.29 24.85
CA LYS A 132 -7.43 67.33 23.82
C LYS A 132 -8.81 67.91 23.51
N GLY A 133 -9.89 67.39 24.11
CA GLY A 133 -11.27 67.78 23.81
C GLY A 133 -11.69 67.48 22.37
N LEU A 134 -11.09 66.45 21.77
CA LEU A 134 -11.39 65.98 20.41
C LEU A 134 -12.45 64.87 20.39
N ASP A 135 -13.09 64.61 21.54
CA ASP A 135 -14.11 63.57 21.75
C ASP A 135 -15.55 64.05 21.45
N GLN A 136 -15.71 65.18 20.75
CA GLN A 136 -17.00 65.73 20.27
C GLN A 136 -17.43 65.16 18.92
#